data_AF-A0A957NN75-F1
#
_entry.id   AF-A0A957NN75-F1
#
_cell.length_a   1.000
_cell.length_b   1.000
_cell.length_c   1.000
_cell.angle_alpha   90.00
_cell.angle_beta   90.00
_cell.angle_gamma   90.00
#
_symmetry.space_group_name_H-M   'P 1'
#
loop_
_entity.id
_entity.type
_entity.pdbx_description
1 polymer ?
#
loop_
_entity_poly.entity_id
_entity_poly.type
_entity_poly.pdbx_seq_one_letter_code
_entity_poly.pdbx_strand_id
1 'polypeptide(L)' 'MVADKVIVEIKAAENIDEAHLAQLTNYLKATRFEVGLVLNLGPQPQVKRHIFDQQISTKSV' A
#
# COMPACT_ATOMS: atom_id res chain seq x y z
N MET A 1 2.91 -1.57 7.31
CA MET A 1 2.60 -0.13 7.41
C MET A 1 3.73 0.65 6.77
N VAL A 2 3.44 1.72 6.05
CA VAL A 2 4.46 2.53 5.38
C VAL A 2 4.47 3.93 5.99
N ALA A 3 5.66 4.37 6.42
CA ALA A 3 5.93 5.72 6.92
C ALA A 3 4.93 6.24 7.98
N ASP A 4 4.37 5.34 8.81
CA ASP A 4 3.32 5.66 9.79
C ASP A 4 2.19 6.54 9.22
N LYS A 5 1.77 6.24 7.99
CA LYS A 5 0.68 6.95 7.30
C LYS A 5 -0.33 6.03 6.64
N VAL A 6 0.10 4.85 6.17
CA VAL A 6 -0.73 3.95 5.37
C VAL A 6 -0.66 2.52 5.90
N ILE A 7 -1.84 1.90 6.05
CA ILE A 7 -1.96 0.46 6.28
C ILE A 7 -1.89 -0.25 4.93
N VAL A 8 -1.06 -1.29 4.83
CA VAL A 8 -0.94 -2.08 3.60
C VAL A 8 -1.23 -3.53 3.95
N GLU A 9 -2.25 -4.08 3.32
CA GLU A 9 -2.66 -5.48 3.40
C GLU A 9 -2.23 -6.18 2.10
N ILE A 10 -1.52 -7.29 2.22
CA ILE A 10 -1.06 -8.07 1.05
C ILE A 10 -1.86 -9.36 1.00
N LYS A 11 -2.43 -9.67 -0.16
CA LYS A 11 -3.17 -10.91 -0.44
C LYS A 11 -2.49 -11.68 -1.57
N ALA A 12 -2.62 -13.00 -1.54
CA ALA A 12 -2.30 -13.87 -2.66
C ALA A 12 -3.55 -14.68 -2.98
N ALA A 13 -4.51 -14.03 -3.62
CA ALA A 13 -5.83 -14.58 -3.92
C ALA A 13 -6.10 -14.48 -5.43
N GLU A 14 -7.10 -15.20 -5.94
CA GLU A 14 -7.54 -15.03 -7.33
C GLU A 14 -8.05 -13.60 -7.57
N ASN A 15 -8.84 -13.07 -6.62
CA ASN A 15 -9.39 -11.72 -6.66
C ASN A 15 -9.45 -11.13 -5.24
N ILE A 16 -9.55 -9.80 -5.15
CA ILE A 16 -9.95 -9.11 -3.91
C ILE A 16 -11.46 -9.27 -3.76
N ASP A 17 -11.91 -9.51 -2.53
CA ASP A 17 -13.33 -9.74 -2.21
C ASP A 17 -13.73 -8.87 -1.01
N GLU A 18 -15.00 -8.94 -0.64
CA GLU A 18 -15.55 -8.13 0.46
C GLU A 18 -14.93 -8.46 1.81
N ALA A 19 -14.50 -9.70 2.04
CA ALA A 19 -13.87 -10.10 3.30
C ALA A 19 -12.50 -9.42 3.45
N HIS A 20 -11.75 -9.31 2.36
CA HIS A 20 -10.48 -8.57 2.34
C HIS A 20 -10.68 -7.07 2.67
N LEU A 21 -11.73 -6.45 2.14
CA LEU A 21 -12.06 -5.04 2.42
C LEU A 21 -12.59 -4.84 3.85
N ALA A 22 -13.42 -5.75 4.35
CA ALA A 22 -13.91 -5.73 5.72
C ALA A 22 -12.75 -5.82 6.73
N GLN A 23 -11.76 -6.67 6.45
CA GLN A 23 -10.56 -6.77 7.27
C GLN A 23 -9.77 -5.46 7.31
N LEU A 24 -9.49 -4.86 6.15
CA LEU A 24 -8.80 -3.56 6.10
C LEU A 24 -9.59 -2.48 6.84
N THR A 25 -10.91 -2.48 6.71
CA THR A 25 -11.81 -1.54 7.39
C THR A 25 -11.72 -1.67 8.91
N ASN A 26 -11.63 -2.89 9.44
CA ASN A 26 -11.46 -3.11 10.88
C ASN A 26 -10.14 -2.52 11.38
N TYR A 27 -9.06 -2.64 10.61
CA TYR A 27 -7.78 -2.02 10.97
C TYR A 27 -7.84 -0.49 10.92
N LEU A 28 -8.49 0.10 9.92
CA LEU A 28 -8.68 1.55 9.86
C LEU A 28 -9.49 2.05 11.07
N LYS A 29 -10.58 1.35 11.45
CA LYS A 29 -11.39 1.70 12.63
C LYS A 29 -10.64 1.55 13.96
N ALA A 30 -9.75 0.57 14.06
CA ALA A 30 -8.99 0.29 15.28
C ALA A 30 -7.74 1.17 15.44
N THR A 31 -7.41 1.99 14.45
CA THR A 31 -6.19 2.79 14.42
C THR A 31 -6.50 4.24 14.06
N ARG A 32 -5.47 5.10 14.09
CA ARG A 32 -5.58 6.50 13.64
C ARG A 32 -5.40 6.67 12.12
N PHE A 33 -5.28 5.57 11.37
CA PHE A 33 -4.99 5.62 9.94
C PHE A 33 -6.27 5.76 9.13
N GLU A 34 -6.26 6.68 8.19
CA GLU A 34 -7.41 6.95 7.31
C GLU A 34 -7.27 6.24 5.96
N VAL A 35 -6.05 5.86 5.58
CA VAL A 35 -5.73 5.28 4.27
C VAL A 35 -5.23 3.85 4.42
N GLY A 36 -5.85 2.95 3.66
CA GLY A 36 -5.47 1.56 3.53
C GLY A 36 -5.32 1.14 2.07
N LEU A 37 -4.33 0.30 1.77
CA LEU A 37 -4.18 -0.38 0.48
C LEU A 37 -4.35 -1.89 0.66
N VAL A 38 -5.12 -2.52 -0.23
CA VAL A 38 -5.07 -3.97 -0.45
C VAL A 38 -4.32 -4.23 -1.73
N LEU A 39 -3.22 -4.96 -1.65
CA LEU A 39 -2.42 -5.38 -2.80
C LEU A 39 -2.64 -6.87 -3.01
N ASN A 40 -3.27 -7.25 -4.13
CA ASN A 40 -3.34 -8.65 -4.53
C ASN A 40 -2.14 -9.02 -5.40
N LEU A 41 -1.38 -10.02 -4.93
CA LEU A 41 -0.16 -10.55 -5.49
C LEU A 41 -0.33 -12.02 -5.96
N GLY A 42 -1.57 -12.49 -6.17
CA GLY A 42 -1.86 -13.83 -6.68
C GLY A 42 -2.72 -13.83 -7.95
N PRO A 43 -2.77 -14.95 -8.70
CA PRO A 43 -1.85 -16.10 -8.66
C PRO A 43 -0.48 -15.81 -9.33
N GLN A 44 -0.36 -14.69 -10.04
CA GLN A 44 0.90 -14.20 -10.62
C GLN A 44 1.11 -12.74 -10.20
N PRO A 45 1.95 -12.47 -9.18
CA PRO A 45 2.27 -11.11 -8.78
C PRO A 45 3.08 -10.41 -9.85
N GLN A 46 2.60 -9.25 -10.31
CA GLN A 46 3.41 -8.36 -11.14
C GLN A 46 3.70 -7.08 -10.37
N VAL A 47 4.97 -6.86 -10.05
CA VAL A 47 5.44 -5.65 -9.39
C VAL A 47 6.38 -4.93 -10.34
N LYS A 48 5.96 -3.77 -10.85
CA LYS A 48 6.81 -2.86 -11.62
C LYS A 48 7.03 -1.59 -10.80
N ARG A 49 8.29 -1.29 -10.50
CA ARG A 49 8.68 -0.06 -9.80
C ARG A 49 9.40 0.85 -10.79
N HIS A 50 8.81 2.01 -11.05
CA HIS A 50 9.44 3.06 -11.86
C HIS A 50 9.90 4.17 -10.91
N ILE A 51 11.19 4.52 -10.97
CA ILE A 51 11.79 5.57 -10.14
C ILE A 51 12.24 6.67 -11.08
N PHE A 52 11.71 7.88 -10.90
CA PHE A 52 12.21 9.07 -11.54
C PHE A 52 12.94 9.90 -10.47
N ASP A 53 14.26 9.79 -10.46
CA ASP A 53 15.12 10.57 -9.57
C ASP A 53 15.32 11.96 -10.18
N GLN A 54 14.60 12.96 -9.67
CA GLN A 54 14.94 14.35 -9.92
C GLN A 54 16.04 14.75 -8.94
N GLN A 55 17.28 14.81 -9.40
CA GLN A 55 18.34 15.47 -8.66
C GLN A 55 17.94 16.93 -8.43
N ILE A 56 17.47 17.24 -7.22
CA ILE A 56 17.36 18.62 -6.77
C ILE A 56 18.80 19.11 -6.64
N SER A 57 19.28 19.83 -7.65
CA SER A 57 20.54 20.57 -7.58
C SER A 57 20.43 21.52 -6.40
N THR A 58 21.01 21.12 -5.27
CA THR A 58 21.16 22.00 -4.12
C THR A 58 22.20 23.01 -4.54
N LYS A 59 21.76 24.23 -4.90
CA LYS A 59 22.69 25.35 -5.01
C LYS A 59 23.24 25.58 -3.61
N SER A 60 24.50 25.21 -3.43
CA SER A 60 25.30 25.54 -2.26
C SER A 60 25.22 27.04 -2.01
N VAL A 61 24.83 27.40 -0.79
CA VAL A 61 25.07 28.72 -0.21
C VAL A 61 26.55 28.82 0.14
#